data_AF-A0A7C7DBI4-F1
#
_entry.id   AF-A0A7C7DBI4-F1
#
_cell.length_a   1.000
_cell.length_b   1.000
_cell.length_c   1.000
_cell.angle_alpha   90.00
_cell.angle_beta   90.00
_cell.angle_gamma   90.00
#
_symmetry.space_group_name_H-M   'P 1'
#
loop_
_entity.id
_entity.type
_entity.pdbx_description
1 polymer ?
#
loop_
_entity_poly.entity_id
_entity_poly.type
_entity_poly.pdbx_seq_one_letter_code
_entity_poly.pdbx_strand_id
1 'polypeptide(L)'
;DGKTINLQLQLNMSRSFAYQNNISFRAGGAVTIDPLVINLGVSSAQLTEQKYVFDIDCDGKTELISFLAPGSGFIALDKNQDGIINDGSELFGTKSGDGFADLAVYDSDNNGWIDENDPIYSMLRIWTKNEKGEDVLFALGEIGIGAIYLGNVATNFSLKDASNQSLGEIRKTGIYLNENGTVGTLQHVDLTI
;
A
#
# COMPACT_ATOMS: atom_id res chain seq x y z
N ASP A 1 30.32 -10.62 8.84
CA ASP A 1 29.57 -10.51 10.10
C ASP A 1 28.07 -10.56 9.83
N GLY A 2 27.40 -11.64 10.22
CA GLY A 2 25.94 -11.76 10.09
C GLY A 2 25.26 -11.23 11.35
N LYS A 3 24.55 -10.10 11.26
CA LYS A 3 23.64 -9.66 12.32
C LYS A 3 22.39 -10.55 12.29
N THR A 4 22.05 -11.16 13.41
CA THR A 4 20.79 -11.90 13.56
C THR A 4 19.71 -10.96 14.09
N ILE A 5 18.61 -10.82 13.36
CA ILE A 5 17.44 -10.04 13.78
C ILE A 5 16.35 -11.02 14.20
N ASN A 6 15.99 -11.03 15.48
CA ASN A 6 14.86 -11.81 15.97
C ASN A 6 13.57 -11.01 15.79
N LEU A 7 12.70 -11.44 14.88
CA LEU A 7 11.45 -10.77 14.55
C LEU A 7 10.26 -11.45 15.22
N GLN A 8 9.47 -10.67 15.95
CA GLN A 8 8.13 -11.05 16.37
C GLN A 8 7.17 -9.88 16.09
N LEU A 9 6.31 -10.02 15.08
CA LEU A 9 5.25 -9.06 14.78
C LEU A 9 3.90 -9.67 15.17
N GLN A 10 3.17 -8.99 16.05
CA GLN A 10 1.79 -9.35 16.38
C GLN A 10 0.87 -8.20 15.96
N LEU A 11 0.03 -8.48 14.97
CA LEU A 11 -0.95 -7.54 14.43
C LEU A 11 -2.35 -7.98 14.87
N ASN A 12 -2.97 -7.20 15.77
CA ASN A 12 -4.34 -7.43 16.21
C ASN A 12 -5.22 -6.33 15.62
N MET A 13 -6.16 -6.70 14.76
CA MET A 13 -7.11 -5.77 14.15
C MET A 13 -8.52 -6.08 14.65
N SER A 14 -9.19 -5.07 15.23
CA SER A 14 -10.55 -5.22 15.74
C SER A 14 -11.36 -3.96 15.54
N ARG A 15 -12.63 -4.10 15.18
CA ARG A 15 -13.61 -3.00 15.11
C ARG A 15 -14.94 -3.45 15.71
N SER A 16 -15.61 -2.55 16.43
CA SER A 16 -16.99 -2.74 16.90
C SER A 16 -17.85 -1.55 16.48
N PHE A 17 -19.11 -1.81 16.10
CA PHE A 17 -20.08 -0.79 15.71
C PHE A 17 -21.49 -1.25 16.10
N ALA A 18 -22.30 -0.35 16.66
CA ALA A 18 -23.70 -0.61 16.98
C ALA A 18 -24.58 0.12 15.97
N TYR A 19 -25.39 -0.62 15.20
CA TYR A 19 -26.27 -0.09 14.17
C TYR A 19 -27.68 -0.68 14.28
N GLN A 20 -28.71 0.14 14.08
CA GLN A 20 -30.10 -0.30 13.93
C GLN A 20 -30.48 -0.23 12.44
N ASN A 21 -30.88 -1.37 11.87
CA ASN A 21 -30.95 -1.65 10.43
C ASN A 21 -31.87 -0.77 9.57
N ASN A 22 -31.38 -0.43 8.38
CA ASN A 22 -32.01 -0.81 7.10
C ASN A 22 -30.87 -1.16 6.11
N ILE A 23 -30.58 -2.46 5.98
CA ILE A 23 -29.55 -2.95 5.04
C ILE A 23 -30.19 -3.05 3.65
N SER A 24 -29.77 -2.20 2.72
CA SER A 24 -29.90 -2.49 1.30
C SER A 24 -28.55 -3.01 0.81
N PHE A 25 -28.49 -4.31 0.53
CA PHE A 25 -27.35 -4.94 -0.11
C PHE A 25 -27.44 -4.64 -1.61
N ARG A 26 -26.54 -3.78 -2.11
CA ARG A 26 -26.27 -3.67 -3.55
C ARG A 26 -24.98 -4.42 -3.83
N ALA A 27 -25.10 -5.70 -4.21
CA ALA A 27 -24.06 -6.35 -5.02
C ALA A 27 -24.17 -5.80 -6.44
N GLY A 28 -23.48 -4.70 -6.69
CA GLY A 28 -23.19 -4.19 -8.03
C GLY A 28 -21.69 -3.92 -8.07
N GLY A 29 -20.99 -4.48 -9.07
CA GLY A 29 -19.54 -4.50 -9.18
C GLY A 29 -18.92 -3.10 -9.18
N ALA A 30 -18.58 -2.61 -8.00
CA ALA A 30 -17.54 -1.61 -7.86
C ALA A 30 -16.25 -2.28 -8.31
N VAL A 31 -15.59 -1.67 -9.29
CA VAL A 31 -14.22 -2.04 -9.65
C VAL A 31 -13.39 -1.64 -8.43
N THR A 32 -12.80 -2.59 -7.72
CA THR A 32 -11.83 -2.29 -6.66
C THR A 32 -10.45 -2.29 -7.29
N ILE A 33 -9.64 -1.31 -6.91
CA ILE A 33 -8.26 -1.20 -7.36
C ILE A 33 -7.36 -1.33 -6.16
N ASP A 34 -6.26 -2.05 -6.36
CA ASP A 34 -5.61 -2.82 -5.31
C ASP A 34 -4.13 -2.40 -5.13
N PRO A 35 -3.85 -1.13 -4.80
CA PRO A 35 -2.48 -0.68 -4.66
C PRO A 35 -1.78 -1.30 -3.44
N LEU A 36 -0.48 -1.53 -3.58
CA LEU A 36 0.39 -1.93 -2.48
C LEU A 36 0.75 -0.72 -1.62
N VAL A 37 0.38 -0.79 -0.35
CA VAL A 37 0.59 0.24 0.67
C VAL A 37 1.73 -0.16 1.59
N ILE A 38 2.56 0.80 1.96
CA ILE A 38 3.57 0.67 3.01
C ILE A 38 3.22 1.55 4.21
N ASN A 39 3.28 0.98 5.41
CA ASN A 39 2.92 1.66 6.65
C ASN A 39 4.18 2.12 7.38
N LEU A 40 4.44 3.43 7.34
CA LEU A 40 5.61 4.11 7.89
C LEU A 40 5.33 4.59 9.32
N GLY A 41 5.72 3.79 10.30
CA GLY A 41 5.53 4.13 11.73
C GLY A 41 4.11 3.90 12.26
N VAL A 42 3.21 3.37 11.43
CA VAL A 42 1.90 2.84 11.84
C VAL A 42 1.83 1.34 11.53
N SER A 43 0.95 0.61 12.22
CA SER A 43 0.85 -0.85 12.07
C SER A 43 -0.08 -1.32 10.96
N SER A 44 -0.95 -0.44 10.44
CA SER A 44 -1.89 -0.76 9.37
C SER A 44 -2.29 0.49 8.60
N ALA A 45 -2.64 0.29 7.34
CA ALA A 45 -3.14 1.34 6.47
C ALA A 45 -4.43 1.92 7.04
N GLN A 46 -4.56 3.23 6.92
CA GLN A 46 -5.78 3.96 7.19
C GLN A 46 -6.07 4.85 6.00
N LEU A 47 -7.35 5.04 5.69
CA LEU A 47 -7.80 5.90 4.59
C LEU A 47 -8.40 7.18 5.16
N THR A 48 -8.08 8.29 4.54
CA THR A 48 -8.68 9.59 4.83
C THR A 48 -10.05 9.71 4.14
N GLU A 49 -10.92 10.54 4.71
CA GLU A 49 -12.18 10.93 4.09
C GLU A 49 -11.96 11.89 2.90
N GLN A 50 -10.79 12.52 2.83
CA GLN A 50 -10.42 13.41 1.74
C GLN A 50 -10.20 12.60 0.45
N LYS A 51 -10.91 13.01 -0.59
CA LYS A 51 -10.83 12.41 -1.92
C LYS A 51 -9.92 13.20 -2.83
N TYR A 52 -9.18 12.50 -3.69
CA TYR A 52 -8.27 13.08 -4.67
C TYR A 52 -8.60 12.55 -6.06
N VAL A 53 -8.40 13.40 -7.06
CA VAL A 53 -8.60 13.07 -8.47
C VAL A 53 -7.35 12.33 -8.96
N PHE A 54 -7.50 11.07 -9.36
CA PHE A 54 -6.40 10.24 -9.85
C PHE A 54 -6.95 9.15 -10.78
N ASP A 55 -6.28 8.89 -11.90
CA ASP A 55 -6.59 7.77 -12.80
C ASP A 55 -5.96 6.51 -12.22
N ILE A 56 -6.70 5.79 -11.38
CA ILE A 56 -6.13 4.66 -10.63
C ILE A 56 -6.16 3.35 -11.42
N ASP A 57 -7.06 3.23 -12.40
CA ASP A 57 -7.26 2.01 -13.20
C ASP A 57 -6.62 2.08 -14.61
N CYS A 58 -6.05 3.22 -14.96
CA CYS A 58 -5.38 3.51 -16.23
C CYS A 58 -6.32 3.46 -17.45
N ASP A 59 -7.61 3.78 -17.27
CA ASP A 59 -8.57 3.83 -18.36
C ASP A 59 -8.58 5.18 -19.12
N GLY A 60 -7.80 6.16 -18.63
CA GLY A 60 -7.70 7.51 -19.16
C GLY A 60 -8.73 8.49 -18.59
N LYS A 61 -9.55 8.05 -17.63
CA LYS A 61 -10.44 8.89 -16.81
C LYS A 61 -9.90 8.92 -15.39
N THR A 62 -10.31 9.95 -14.65
CA THR A 62 -9.89 10.12 -13.27
C THR A 62 -11.03 9.86 -12.31
N GLU A 63 -10.71 9.19 -11.21
CA GLU A 63 -11.64 8.84 -10.15
C GLU A 63 -11.36 9.66 -8.89
N LEU A 64 -12.34 9.71 -7.99
CA LEU A 64 -12.17 10.26 -6.65
C LEU A 64 -11.78 9.16 -5.66
N ILE A 65 -10.48 8.98 -5.46
CA ILE A 65 -9.95 7.96 -4.54
C ILE A 65 -9.76 8.52 -3.14
N SER A 66 -10.00 7.69 -2.11
CA SER A 66 -9.53 8.00 -0.76
C SER A 66 -8.02 7.83 -0.70
N PHE A 67 -7.32 8.83 -0.17
CA PHE A 67 -5.88 8.74 0.02
C PHE A 67 -5.52 8.18 1.39
N LEU A 68 -4.30 7.68 1.53
CA LEU A 68 -3.76 7.15 2.77
C LEU A 68 -3.62 8.22 3.85
N ALA A 69 -3.85 7.84 5.10
CA ALA A 69 -3.57 8.70 6.26
C ALA A 69 -2.05 8.91 6.44
N PRO A 70 -1.63 9.98 7.14
CA PRO A 70 -0.22 10.20 7.46
C PRO A 70 0.42 8.99 8.13
N GLY A 71 1.68 8.72 7.79
CA GLY A 71 2.38 7.49 8.18
C GLY A 71 2.10 6.31 7.26
N SER A 72 1.58 6.52 6.06
CA SER A 72 1.45 5.50 5.03
C SER A 72 1.69 6.09 3.64
N GLY A 73 2.08 5.24 2.70
CA GLY A 73 2.27 5.62 1.29
C GLY A 73 2.06 4.45 0.35
N PHE A 74 1.90 4.73 -0.93
CA PHE A 74 1.81 3.70 -1.97
C PHE A 74 3.21 3.35 -2.47
N ILE A 75 3.47 2.07 -2.71
CA ILE A 75 4.67 1.64 -3.43
C ILE A 75 4.47 1.95 -4.92
N ALA A 76 5.43 2.69 -5.47
CA ALA A 76 5.38 3.18 -6.84
C ALA A 76 6.71 2.93 -7.56
N LEU A 77 6.62 2.88 -8.88
CA LEU A 77 7.74 2.90 -9.80
C LEU A 77 7.46 3.99 -10.83
N ASP A 78 8.17 5.10 -10.70
CA ASP A 78 8.22 6.15 -11.72
C ASP A 78 8.89 5.58 -12.97
N LYS A 79 8.07 5.16 -13.94
CA LYS A 79 8.52 4.40 -15.12
C LYS A 79 9.11 5.32 -16.18
N ASN A 80 8.60 6.55 -16.26
CA ASN A 80 9.01 7.53 -17.25
C ASN A 80 10.08 8.50 -16.71
N GLN A 81 10.40 8.42 -15.41
CA GLN A 81 11.41 9.22 -14.71
C GLN A 81 11.12 10.72 -14.72
N ASP A 82 9.85 11.10 -14.72
CA ASP A 82 9.43 12.52 -14.67
C ASP A 82 9.30 13.07 -13.24
N GLY A 83 9.45 12.21 -12.22
CA GLY A 83 9.35 12.58 -10.81
C GLY A 83 7.92 12.72 -10.31
N ILE A 84 6.92 12.23 -11.07
CA ILE A 84 5.50 12.30 -10.78
C ILE A 84 4.91 10.90 -10.95
N ILE A 85 4.01 10.51 -10.05
CA ILE A 85 3.19 9.31 -10.25
C ILE A 85 1.92 9.77 -10.95
N ASN A 86 1.83 9.47 -12.24
CA ASN A 86 0.84 10.07 -13.13
C ASN A 86 -0.51 9.33 -13.06
N ASP A 87 -0.44 7.99 -13.01
CA ASP A 87 -1.60 7.11 -13.04
C ASP A 87 -1.29 5.78 -12.34
N GLY A 88 -2.30 4.91 -12.27
CA GLY A 88 -2.20 3.59 -11.67
C GLY A 88 -1.10 2.71 -12.25
N SER A 89 -0.59 2.96 -13.45
CA SER A 89 0.38 2.07 -14.12
C SER A 89 1.76 2.15 -13.47
N GLU A 90 1.99 3.19 -12.69
CA GLU A 90 3.19 3.45 -11.89
C GLU A 90 3.03 2.98 -10.45
N LEU A 91 1.86 2.42 -10.08
CA LEU A 91 1.61 1.80 -8.79
C LEU A 91 1.63 0.27 -8.92
N PHE A 92 2.08 -0.40 -7.86
CA PHE A 92 2.07 -1.86 -7.81
C PHE A 92 0.69 -2.37 -7.38
N GLY A 93 0.17 -3.38 -8.09
CA GLY A 93 -1.09 -4.06 -7.78
C GLY A 93 -2.33 -3.49 -8.46
N THR A 94 -2.33 -2.23 -8.88
CA THR A 94 -3.47 -1.55 -9.51
C THR A 94 -3.97 -2.24 -10.78
N LYS A 95 -3.04 -2.73 -11.62
CA LYS A 95 -3.36 -3.37 -12.91
C LYS A 95 -3.51 -4.89 -12.82
N SER A 96 -2.72 -5.54 -11.97
CA SER A 96 -2.70 -7.00 -11.84
C SER A 96 -3.68 -7.53 -10.79
N GLY A 97 -4.06 -6.69 -9.83
CA GLY A 97 -4.77 -7.10 -8.61
C GLY A 97 -3.86 -7.74 -7.57
N ASP A 98 -2.53 -7.71 -7.72
CA ASP A 98 -1.60 -8.32 -6.76
C ASP A 98 -0.23 -7.63 -6.73
N GLY A 99 -0.10 -6.58 -5.92
CA GLY A 99 1.13 -5.80 -5.85
C GLY A 99 2.35 -6.57 -5.30
N PHE A 100 2.14 -7.62 -4.50
CA PHE A 100 3.23 -8.50 -4.08
C PHE A 100 3.74 -9.35 -5.24
N ALA A 101 2.84 -9.86 -6.09
CA ALA A 101 3.21 -10.61 -7.27
C ALA A 101 3.93 -9.71 -8.29
N ASP A 102 3.49 -8.46 -8.45
CA ASP A 102 4.16 -7.48 -9.29
C ASP A 102 5.60 -7.21 -8.84
N LEU A 103 5.82 -7.05 -7.51
CA LEU A 103 7.17 -6.89 -6.96
C LEU A 103 8.01 -8.15 -7.15
N ALA A 104 7.43 -9.34 -7.00
CA ALA A 104 8.16 -10.61 -7.08
C ALA A 104 8.79 -10.87 -8.47
N VAL A 105 8.29 -10.23 -9.53
CA VAL A 105 8.90 -10.29 -10.87
C VAL A 105 10.30 -9.64 -10.89
N TYR A 106 10.58 -8.75 -9.94
CA TYR A 106 11.83 -8.01 -9.87
C TYR A 106 12.85 -8.57 -8.86
N ASP A 107 12.53 -9.69 -8.21
CA ASP A 107 13.46 -10.44 -7.35
C ASP A 107 14.48 -11.16 -8.24
N SER A 108 15.64 -10.54 -8.38
CA SER A 108 16.65 -10.93 -9.35
C SER A 108 17.49 -12.12 -8.89
N ASP A 109 17.68 -12.26 -7.58
CA ASP A 109 18.43 -13.35 -6.96
C ASP A 109 17.51 -14.48 -6.41
N ASN A 110 16.19 -14.28 -6.47
CA ASN A 110 15.13 -15.19 -6.04
C ASN A 110 15.19 -15.53 -4.55
N ASN A 111 15.61 -14.57 -3.71
CA ASN A 111 15.75 -14.78 -2.28
C ASN A 111 14.45 -14.49 -1.49
N GLY A 112 13.40 -14.00 -2.15
CA GLY A 112 12.11 -13.65 -1.56
C GLY A 112 12.03 -12.23 -0.97
N TRP A 113 13.05 -11.42 -1.21
CA TRP A 113 13.14 -10.02 -0.80
C TRP A 113 13.41 -9.14 -2.02
N ILE A 114 12.93 -7.90 -1.94
CA ILE A 114 13.43 -6.82 -2.79
C ILE A 114 14.35 -5.97 -1.93
N ASP A 115 15.64 -6.00 -2.23
CA ASP A 115 16.68 -5.28 -1.50
C ASP A 115 17.74 -4.67 -2.43
N GLU A 116 18.83 -4.15 -1.87
CA GLU A 116 19.91 -3.50 -2.62
C GLU A 116 20.59 -4.38 -3.69
N ASN A 117 20.42 -5.70 -3.62
CA ASN A 117 20.92 -6.63 -4.64
C ASN A 117 20.01 -6.66 -5.89
N ASP A 118 18.79 -6.12 -5.79
CA ASP A 118 17.85 -6.03 -6.90
C ASP A 118 17.91 -4.67 -7.61
N PRO A 119 18.10 -4.63 -8.94
CA PRO A 119 18.16 -3.36 -9.68
C PRO A 119 16.96 -2.44 -9.46
N ILE A 120 15.77 -3.02 -9.26
CA ILE A 120 14.53 -2.26 -9.05
C ILE A 120 14.55 -1.44 -7.76
N TYR A 121 15.28 -1.88 -6.73
CA TYR A 121 15.21 -1.30 -5.39
C TYR A 121 15.53 0.20 -5.39
N SER A 122 16.56 0.60 -6.13
CA SER A 122 16.95 2.01 -6.29
C SER A 122 15.91 2.86 -7.04
N MET A 123 15.01 2.23 -7.79
CA MET A 123 13.96 2.88 -8.58
C MET A 123 12.62 2.94 -7.85
N LEU A 124 12.42 2.09 -6.84
CA LEU A 124 11.20 2.11 -6.04
C LEU A 124 11.03 3.45 -5.32
N ARG A 125 9.80 3.93 -5.31
CA ARG A 125 9.38 5.15 -4.64
C ARG A 125 8.23 4.87 -3.71
N ILE A 126 8.11 5.71 -2.70
CA ILE A 126 6.94 5.76 -1.82
C ILE A 126 6.23 7.06 -2.12
N TRP A 127 5.05 6.93 -2.72
CA TRP A 127 4.17 8.05 -3.01
C TRP A 127 3.24 8.31 -1.84
N THR A 128 3.32 9.52 -1.29
CA THR A 128 2.44 9.99 -0.23
C THR A 128 2.15 11.48 -0.40
N LYS A 129 1.38 12.06 0.51
CA LYS A 129 1.06 13.48 0.53
C LYS A 129 1.56 14.14 1.80
N ASN A 130 2.06 15.37 1.69
CA ASN A 130 2.45 16.17 2.85
C ASN A 130 1.23 16.78 3.55
N GLU A 131 1.45 17.54 4.63
CA GLU A 131 0.40 18.21 5.41
C GLU A 131 -0.43 19.22 4.60
N LYS A 132 0.11 19.71 3.47
CA LYS A 132 -0.59 20.63 2.55
C LYS A 132 -1.36 19.89 1.46
N GLY A 133 -1.26 18.56 1.41
CA GLY A 133 -1.88 17.71 0.38
C GLY A 133 -1.09 17.63 -0.93
N GLU A 134 0.15 18.11 -0.95
CA GLU A 134 1.03 18.06 -2.13
C GLU A 134 1.70 16.68 -2.21
N ASP A 135 1.94 16.20 -3.42
CA ASP A 135 2.60 14.92 -3.68
C ASP A 135 4.06 14.94 -3.25
N VAL A 136 4.49 13.85 -2.62
CA VAL A 136 5.86 13.62 -2.20
C VAL A 136 6.27 12.21 -2.55
N LEU A 137 7.49 12.07 -3.07
CA LEU A 137 8.12 10.80 -3.37
C LEU A 137 9.39 10.63 -2.55
N PHE A 138 9.47 9.52 -1.84
CA PHE A 138 10.68 9.12 -1.12
C PHE A 138 11.30 7.89 -1.78
N ALA A 139 12.62 7.84 -1.88
CA ALA A 139 13.29 6.57 -2.13
C ALA A 139 13.23 5.68 -0.87
N LEU A 140 13.19 4.35 -1.02
CA LEU A 140 13.11 3.43 0.12
C LEU A 140 14.26 3.65 1.11
N GLY A 141 15.50 3.68 0.60
CA GLY A 141 16.69 3.92 1.42
C GLY A 141 16.76 5.32 2.04
N GLU A 142 16.12 6.33 1.44
CA GLU A 142 16.08 7.69 2.01
C GLU A 142 15.36 7.73 3.37
N ILE A 143 14.36 6.86 3.53
CA ILE A 143 13.60 6.73 4.77
C ILE A 143 13.99 5.49 5.59
N GLY A 144 15.13 4.87 5.26
CA GLY A 144 15.73 3.79 6.04
C GLY A 144 15.10 2.42 5.87
N ILE A 145 14.29 2.20 4.84
CA ILE A 145 13.82 0.86 4.45
C ILE A 145 14.95 0.17 3.72
N GLY A 146 15.37 -1.00 4.21
CA GLY A 146 16.46 -1.78 3.61
C GLY A 146 15.98 -2.93 2.73
N ALA A 147 14.82 -3.53 3.03
CA ALA A 147 14.30 -4.66 2.26
C ALA A 147 12.78 -4.81 2.38
N ILE A 148 12.11 -5.24 1.32
CA ILE A 148 10.69 -5.61 1.30
C ILE A 148 10.56 -7.13 1.18
N TYR A 149 9.80 -7.76 2.08
CA TYR A 149 9.52 -9.20 1.98
C TYR A 149 8.35 -9.45 1.04
N LEU A 150 8.53 -10.39 0.11
CA LEU A 150 7.49 -10.76 -0.87
C LEU A 150 6.43 -11.70 -0.27
N GLY A 151 6.79 -12.42 0.79
CA GLY A 151 5.86 -13.25 1.53
C GLY A 151 4.79 -12.42 2.24
N ASN A 152 3.55 -12.90 2.20
CA ASN A 152 2.39 -12.21 2.74
C ASN A 152 1.37 -13.21 3.30
N VAL A 153 0.45 -12.69 4.11
CA VAL A 153 -0.64 -13.44 4.73
C VAL A 153 -1.98 -12.81 4.38
N ALA A 154 -2.93 -13.63 3.96
CA ALA A 154 -4.31 -13.19 3.72
C ALA A 154 -4.91 -12.56 4.99
N THR A 155 -5.35 -11.31 4.87
CA THR A 155 -5.87 -10.48 5.96
C THR A 155 -7.11 -9.78 5.44
N ASN A 156 -8.31 -10.30 5.69
CA ASN A 156 -9.56 -9.67 5.25
C ASN A 156 -10.06 -8.70 6.32
N PHE A 157 -9.91 -7.40 6.10
CA PHE A 157 -10.34 -6.37 7.05
C PHE A 157 -10.92 -5.13 6.34
N SER A 158 -12.18 -4.79 6.60
CA SER A 158 -12.81 -3.62 5.97
C SER A 158 -12.43 -2.32 6.67
N LEU A 159 -11.91 -1.36 5.90
CA LEU A 159 -11.70 0.03 6.27
C LEU A 159 -13.00 0.80 6.00
N LYS A 160 -13.54 1.48 7.02
CA LYS A 160 -14.80 2.25 6.88
C LYS A 160 -14.74 3.52 7.69
N ASP A 161 -15.48 4.54 7.27
CA ASP A 161 -15.60 5.83 7.96
C ASP A 161 -16.39 5.73 9.30
N ALA A 162 -16.60 6.88 9.94
CA ALA A 162 -17.38 7.00 11.19
C ALA A 162 -18.87 6.62 11.01
N SER A 163 -19.40 6.74 9.80
CA SER A 163 -20.77 6.39 9.41
C SER A 163 -20.93 4.92 8.98
N ASN A 164 -19.86 4.11 9.09
CA ASN A 164 -19.80 2.71 8.68
C ASN A 164 -19.95 2.50 7.15
N GLN A 165 -19.62 3.51 6.35
CA GLN A 165 -19.49 3.40 4.89
C GLN A 165 -18.10 2.90 4.50
N SER A 166 -18.04 1.92 3.62
CA SER A 166 -16.77 1.31 3.18
C SER A 166 -15.88 2.33 2.48
N LEU A 167 -14.64 2.43 2.92
CA LEU A 167 -13.57 3.20 2.28
C LEU A 167 -12.63 2.30 1.48
N GLY A 168 -12.50 1.04 1.89
CA GLY A 168 -11.68 0.03 1.23
C GLY A 168 -11.55 -1.24 2.06
N GLU A 169 -10.80 -2.22 1.57
CA GLU A 169 -10.55 -3.47 2.28
C GLU A 169 -9.08 -3.84 2.25
N ILE A 170 -8.49 -4.18 3.40
CA ILE A 170 -7.20 -4.86 3.43
C ILE A 170 -7.45 -6.32 3.02
N ARG A 171 -6.59 -6.86 2.15
CA ARG A 171 -6.65 -8.25 1.65
C ARG A 171 -5.46 -9.10 2.06
N LYS A 172 -4.28 -8.52 2.09
CA LYS A 172 -3.01 -9.20 2.37
C LYS A 172 -2.12 -8.28 3.20
N THR A 173 -1.35 -8.86 4.10
CA THR A 173 -0.32 -8.16 4.87
C THR A 173 1.03 -8.85 4.69
N GLY A 174 2.04 -8.09 4.32
CA GLY A 174 3.46 -8.47 4.31
C GLY A 174 4.27 -7.58 5.23
N ILE A 175 5.60 -7.68 5.18
CA ILE A 175 6.51 -6.93 6.05
C ILE A 175 7.68 -6.33 5.26
N TYR A 176 8.26 -5.27 5.80
CA TYR A 176 9.55 -4.73 5.35
C TYR A 176 10.49 -4.58 6.54
N LEU A 177 11.78 -4.64 6.26
CA LEU A 177 12.84 -4.41 7.24
C LEU A 177 13.44 -3.02 7.02
N ASN A 178 13.60 -2.28 8.11
CA ASN A 178 14.41 -1.09 8.13
C ASN A 178 15.88 -1.46 8.36
N GLU A 179 16.80 -0.63 7.88
CA GLU A 179 18.25 -0.80 8.10
C GLU A 179 18.63 -0.80 9.58
N ASN A 180 17.82 -0.14 10.42
CA ASN A 180 17.98 -0.13 11.88
C ASN A 180 17.50 -1.43 12.56
N GLY A 181 17.00 -2.41 11.80
CA GLY A 181 16.51 -3.70 12.27
C GLY A 181 15.06 -3.71 12.77
N THR A 182 14.35 -2.58 12.73
CA THR A 182 12.91 -2.53 13.00
C THR A 182 12.10 -2.98 11.79
N VAL A 183 10.86 -3.37 12.03
CA VAL A 183 9.99 -3.95 11.00
C VAL A 183 8.72 -3.13 10.89
N GLY A 184 8.28 -2.92 9.66
CA GLY A 184 6.95 -2.38 9.37
C GLY A 184 6.16 -3.32 8.47
N THR A 185 4.96 -2.90 8.12
CA THR A 185 4.00 -3.71 7.37
C THR A 185 3.76 -3.14 5.98
N LEU A 186 3.60 -4.02 5.00
CA LEU A 186 2.97 -3.68 3.73
C LEU A 186 1.58 -4.29 3.67
N GLN A 187 0.65 -3.63 3.01
CA GLN A 187 -0.71 -4.10 2.88
C GLN A 187 -1.23 -3.91 1.47
N HIS A 188 -1.91 -4.93 0.97
CA HIS A 188 -2.78 -4.83 -0.19
C HIS A 188 -4.09 -4.21 0.27
N VAL A 189 -4.44 -3.05 -0.27
CA VAL A 189 -5.65 -2.30 0.09
C VAL A 189 -6.52 -2.10 -1.15
N ASP A 190 -7.68 -2.73 -1.18
CA ASP A 190 -8.71 -2.52 -2.20
C ASP A 190 -9.38 -1.16 -1.94
N LEU A 191 -9.16 -0.20 -2.83
CA LEU A 191 -9.84 1.10 -2.80
C LEU A 191 -11.19 1.00 -3.50
N THR A 192 -12.20 1.62 -2.90
CA THR A 192 -13.52 1.78 -3.54
C THR A 192 -13.51 3.06 -4.38
N ILE A 193 -13.74 2.90 -5.69
CA ILE A 193 -13.99 4.00 -6.67
C ILE A 193 -15.47 4.12 -7.03
#